data_AF-A0A938AL87-F1
#
_entry.id   AF-A0A938AL87-F1
#
_cell.length_a   1.000
_cell.length_b   1.000
_cell.length_c   1.000
_cell.angle_alpha   90.00
_cell.angle_beta   90.00
_cell.angle_gamma   90.00
#
_symmetry.space_group_name_H-M   'P 1'
#
loop_
_entity.id
_entity.type
_entity.pdbx_description
1 polymer ?
#
loop_
_entity_poly.entity_id
_entity_poly.type
_entity_poly.pdbx_seq_one_letter_code
_entity_poly.pdbx_strand_id
1 'polypeptide(L)'
;MSTLLPEGWELICGLEVHVELATKTKLFSGSPNRFGDEPNTNIDPVTLGLPGALPVLNEQAVELAMRIGLALNCTIQPCTFHRKNYFYPDMPKAYQISQYDQPLNIDGFLDLPSGVRIGVERAHLEEDTGKSTHIGGATGRIHGSEYSLIDFNRAGVPLVEIVSRPDIRSAEDARQYVAELRAILLAIGASDAKMEEGSMRCDANVSVHRVGTPFGTRCEIKNVNSIRALGRAIEYEARRQYDVIDSGGTIRQETRHWDDAEGRTHTLRTKEDADDYRYFLEPDLVPLVPSDEWISRVRANVPMLPAARRTRLADATGADVQGEAVSVIVERGQDDYVLSVGEVGGDVARGLVYVQQAFSEEPSTPRIPAKDIAALTLMERDSKVTSTQAKTVLADIVANGGGDPAAIAAAKGFEAIDTSEVEGFVDQAIAADPDAWAKFCNGEQKAMGALVGLVMKASKGKADGKVVTAILNSRRG
;
A
#
# COMPACT_ATOMS: atom_id res chain seq x y z
N MET A 1 -22.71 8.13 8.17
CA MET A 1 -22.14 7.33 7.07
C MET A 1 -23.30 6.74 6.30
N SER A 2 -23.43 7.03 5.01
CA SER A 2 -24.41 6.32 4.17
C SER A 2 -23.96 4.86 4.12
N THR A 3 -24.74 3.93 4.65
CA THR A 3 -24.43 2.51 4.53
C THR A 3 -24.58 2.11 3.06
N LEU A 4 -23.56 1.48 2.48
CA LEU A 4 -23.55 1.05 1.07
C LEU A 4 -24.78 0.21 0.72
N LEU A 5 -25.15 -0.68 1.63
CA LEU A 5 -26.33 -1.54 1.55
C LEU A 5 -27.34 -1.16 2.65
N PRO A 6 -28.64 -1.42 2.46
CA PRO A 6 -29.65 -1.25 3.50
C PRO A 6 -29.42 -2.17 4.70
N GLU A 7 -30.05 -1.84 5.82
CA GLU A 7 -29.99 -2.64 7.05
C GLU A 7 -30.45 -4.09 6.79
N GLY A 8 -29.73 -5.05 7.38
CA GLY A 8 -29.98 -6.49 7.20
C GLY A 8 -29.30 -7.11 5.98
N TRP A 9 -28.53 -6.34 5.20
CA TRP A 9 -27.69 -6.84 4.10
C TRP A 9 -26.20 -6.75 4.42
N GLU A 10 -25.44 -7.73 3.94
CA GLU A 10 -24.00 -7.82 4.11
C GLU A 10 -23.31 -8.04 2.75
N LEU A 11 -22.23 -7.30 2.53
CA LEU A 11 -21.28 -7.53 1.44
C LEU A 11 -20.27 -8.60 1.89
N ILE A 12 -19.98 -9.54 1.00
CA ILE A 12 -18.90 -10.50 1.15
C ILE A 12 -18.02 -10.42 -0.08
N CYS A 13 -16.71 -10.29 0.15
CA CYS A 13 -15.74 -10.27 -0.92
C CYS A 13 -14.57 -11.22 -0.63
N GLY A 14 -14.07 -11.86 -1.69
CA GLY A 14 -12.77 -12.50 -1.71
C GLY A 14 -11.96 -11.90 -2.87
N LEU A 15 -10.68 -11.66 -2.62
CA LEU A 15 -9.72 -11.14 -3.59
C LEU A 15 -8.76 -12.24 -4.05
N GLU A 16 -8.43 -12.19 -5.33
CA GLU A 16 -7.41 -13.01 -6.00
C GLU A 16 -6.34 -12.06 -6.54
N VAL A 17 -5.15 -12.10 -5.93
CA VAL A 17 -4.07 -11.17 -6.23
C VAL A 17 -2.94 -11.92 -6.91
N HIS A 18 -2.60 -11.55 -8.14
CA HIS A 18 -1.44 -12.08 -8.84
C HIS A 18 -0.26 -11.14 -8.68
N VAL A 19 0.91 -11.69 -8.38
CA VAL A 19 2.14 -10.94 -8.12
C VAL A 19 3.27 -11.49 -8.98
N GLU A 20 3.86 -10.66 -9.82
CA GLU A 20 5.07 -11.00 -10.56
C GLU A 20 6.28 -10.95 -9.63
N LEU A 21 7.04 -12.06 -9.58
CA LEU A 21 8.19 -12.17 -8.70
C LEU A 21 9.43 -11.52 -9.31
N ALA A 22 10.20 -10.82 -8.46
CA ALA A 22 11.44 -10.14 -8.81
C ALA A 22 12.63 -11.11 -8.98
N THR A 23 12.51 -12.05 -9.91
CA THR A 23 13.57 -13.01 -10.27
C THR A 23 14.41 -12.51 -11.44
N LYS A 24 15.61 -13.09 -11.62
CA LYS A 24 16.44 -12.80 -12.80
C LYS A 24 15.99 -13.56 -14.07
N THR A 25 15.50 -14.78 -13.88
CA THR A 25 15.06 -15.68 -14.95
C THR A 25 13.61 -16.10 -14.73
N LYS A 26 12.98 -16.63 -15.78
CA LYS A 26 11.61 -17.13 -15.76
C LYS A 26 11.41 -18.31 -14.82
N LEU A 27 10.15 -18.70 -14.57
CA LEU A 27 9.79 -19.71 -13.57
C LEU A 27 10.26 -21.10 -13.96
N PHE A 28 10.18 -21.42 -15.24
CA PHE A 28 10.49 -22.75 -15.78
C PHE A 28 11.60 -22.73 -16.85
N SER A 29 12.25 -21.59 -17.05
CA SER A 29 13.12 -21.33 -18.20
C SER A 29 14.30 -20.42 -17.84
N GLY A 30 15.38 -20.51 -18.64
CA GLY A 30 16.58 -19.69 -18.46
C GLY A 30 16.47 -18.29 -19.06
N SER A 31 15.36 -17.97 -19.75
CA SER A 31 15.15 -16.65 -20.35
C SER A 31 15.08 -15.55 -19.29
N PRO A 32 15.52 -14.32 -19.61
CA PRO A 32 15.41 -13.18 -18.71
C PRO A 32 13.97 -12.87 -18.31
N ASN A 33 13.77 -12.50 -17.04
CA ASN A 33 12.54 -11.86 -16.56
C ASN A 33 12.76 -10.34 -16.58
N ARG A 34 12.37 -9.69 -17.69
CA ARG A 34 12.54 -8.24 -17.90
C ARG A 34 11.34 -7.64 -18.61
N PHE A 35 10.98 -6.44 -18.19
CA PHE A 35 9.92 -5.65 -18.79
C PHE A 35 10.49 -4.61 -19.77
N GLY A 36 9.75 -4.32 -20.85
CA GLY A 36 10.03 -3.20 -21.76
C GLY A 36 10.99 -3.48 -22.92
N ASP A 37 11.53 -4.70 -23.04
CA ASP A 37 12.38 -5.10 -24.16
C ASP A 37 11.58 -5.25 -25.48
N GLU A 38 12.28 -5.32 -26.61
CA GLU A 38 11.65 -5.56 -27.93
C GLU A 38 10.83 -6.86 -27.92
N PRO A 39 9.65 -6.89 -28.57
CA PRO A 39 8.78 -8.07 -28.56
C PRO A 39 9.49 -9.36 -28.98
N ASN A 40 9.19 -10.46 -28.29
CA ASN A 40 9.72 -11.79 -28.58
C ASN A 40 11.27 -11.90 -28.59
N THR A 41 11.96 -11.21 -27.67
CA THR A 41 13.42 -11.30 -27.47
C THR A 41 13.81 -12.04 -26.19
N ASN A 42 12.93 -12.07 -25.19
CA ASN A 42 13.12 -12.77 -23.91
C ASN A 42 12.44 -14.15 -23.94
N ILE A 43 12.76 -14.96 -24.94
CA ILE A 43 12.08 -16.23 -25.23
C ILE A 43 13.09 -17.37 -25.40
N ASP A 44 12.61 -18.60 -25.21
CA ASP A 44 13.35 -19.84 -25.43
C ASP A 44 12.37 -20.97 -25.82
N PRO A 45 12.85 -22.18 -26.15
CA PRO A 45 11.96 -23.29 -26.52
C PRO A 45 10.89 -23.63 -25.47
N VAL A 46 11.16 -23.45 -24.17
CA VAL A 46 10.20 -23.72 -23.09
C VAL A 46 9.11 -22.64 -23.07
N THR A 47 9.51 -21.38 -23.16
CA THR A 47 8.61 -20.22 -23.25
C THR A 47 7.67 -20.35 -24.43
N LEU A 48 8.18 -20.77 -25.58
CA LEU A 48 7.42 -20.95 -26.82
C LEU A 48 6.65 -22.27 -26.91
N GLY A 49 6.79 -23.17 -25.93
CA GLY A 49 6.15 -24.49 -25.97
C GLY A 49 6.58 -25.34 -27.17
N LEU A 50 7.85 -25.23 -27.60
CA LEU A 50 8.35 -26.01 -28.74
C LEU A 50 8.39 -27.52 -28.42
N PRO A 51 8.17 -28.39 -29.42
CA PRO A 51 8.26 -29.84 -29.22
C PRO A 51 9.58 -30.27 -28.59
N GLY A 52 9.50 -31.03 -27.50
CA GLY A 52 10.66 -31.55 -26.77
C GLY A 52 11.23 -30.61 -25.70
N ALA A 53 10.68 -29.41 -25.51
CA ALA A 53 11.04 -28.53 -24.41
C ALA A 53 10.46 -29.04 -23.08
N LEU A 54 11.25 -28.93 -21.99
CA LEU A 54 10.86 -29.34 -20.64
C LEU A 54 11.06 -28.20 -19.64
N PRO A 55 10.14 -28.02 -18.67
CA PRO A 55 10.25 -27.00 -17.63
C PRO A 55 11.33 -27.32 -16.60
N VAL A 56 12.06 -26.30 -16.12
CA VAL A 56 12.99 -26.40 -15.00
C VAL A 56 12.68 -25.33 -13.96
N LEU A 57 12.19 -25.75 -12.79
CA LEU A 57 11.74 -24.86 -11.73
C LEU A 57 12.86 -23.94 -11.20
N ASN A 58 12.55 -22.66 -11.08
CA ASN A 58 13.43 -21.62 -10.57
C ASN A 58 13.49 -21.63 -9.02
N GLU A 59 14.67 -21.92 -8.47
CA GLU A 59 14.91 -21.94 -7.02
C GLU A 59 14.62 -20.59 -6.34
N GLN A 60 15.00 -19.47 -6.97
CA GLN A 60 14.76 -18.13 -6.43
C GLN A 60 13.26 -17.82 -6.37
N ALA A 61 12.48 -18.26 -7.36
CA ALA A 61 11.02 -18.08 -7.35
C ALA A 61 10.38 -18.83 -6.17
N VAL A 62 10.87 -20.04 -5.86
CA VAL A 62 10.43 -20.81 -4.68
C VAL A 62 10.79 -20.08 -3.38
N GLU A 63 12.00 -19.54 -3.26
CA GLU A 63 12.40 -18.77 -2.07
C GLU A 63 11.52 -17.53 -1.86
N LEU A 64 11.22 -16.79 -2.93
CA LEU A 64 10.34 -15.63 -2.87
C LEU A 64 8.90 -16.03 -2.52
N ALA A 65 8.38 -17.12 -3.08
CA ALA A 65 7.05 -17.63 -2.75
C ALA A 65 6.95 -18.09 -1.28
N MET A 66 7.97 -18.77 -0.75
CA MET A 66 8.04 -19.09 0.69
C MET A 66 8.11 -17.83 1.54
N ARG A 67 8.89 -16.82 1.12
CA ARG A 67 9.00 -15.53 1.83
C ARG A 67 7.65 -14.80 1.90
N ILE A 68 6.89 -14.80 0.80
CA ILE A 68 5.51 -14.28 0.76
C ILE A 68 4.64 -15.06 1.73
N GLY A 69 4.64 -16.40 1.68
CA GLY A 69 3.86 -17.23 2.59
C GLY A 69 4.16 -16.95 4.06
N LEU A 70 5.43 -16.87 4.43
CA LEU A 70 5.87 -16.54 5.79
C LEU A 70 5.41 -15.14 6.24
N ALA A 71 5.49 -14.15 5.35
CA ALA A 71 5.03 -12.79 5.64
C ALA A 71 3.51 -12.69 5.79
N LEU A 72 2.77 -13.61 5.16
CA LEU A 72 1.32 -13.77 5.26
C LEU A 72 0.90 -14.83 6.30
N ASN A 73 1.81 -15.22 7.18
CA ASN A 73 1.57 -16.20 8.25
C ASN A 73 1.07 -17.57 7.75
N CYS A 74 1.31 -17.92 6.48
CA CYS A 74 0.95 -19.22 5.93
C CYS A 74 1.81 -20.35 6.49
N THR A 75 1.26 -21.55 6.46
CA THR A 75 2.02 -22.80 6.59
C THR A 75 2.63 -23.14 5.24
N ILE A 76 3.95 -23.35 5.20
CA ILE A 76 4.66 -23.87 4.03
C ILE A 76 4.59 -25.40 4.08
N GLN A 77 4.24 -26.02 2.96
CA GLN A 77 4.13 -27.47 2.84
C GLN A 77 4.75 -27.99 1.53
N PRO A 78 5.04 -29.30 1.41
CA PRO A 78 5.34 -29.92 0.13
C PRO A 78 4.24 -29.66 -0.90
N CYS A 79 4.62 -29.46 -2.16
CA CYS A 79 3.69 -29.07 -3.21
C CYS A 79 3.97 -29.77 -4.53
N THR A 80 2.95 -29.81 -5.38
CA THR A 80 3.03 -30.37 -6.73
C THR A 80 2.53 -29.37 -7.77
N PHE A 81 3.15 -29.39 -8.95
CA PHE A 81 2.71 -28.59 -10.08
C PHE A 81 1.70 -29.36 -10.93
N HIS A 82 0.84 -28.61 -11.60
CA HIS A 82 -0.28 -29.09 -12.39
C HIS A 82 -0.36 -28.31 -13.70
N ARG A 83 -0.93 -28.95 -14.72
CA ARG A 83 -1.32 -28.28 -15.97
C ARG A 83 -2.76 -27.80 -15.86
N LYS A 84 -2.96 -26.49 -15.94
CA LYS A 84 -4.26 -25.84 -16.18
C LYS A 84 -4.44 -25.72 -17.70
N ASN A 85 -5.24 -26.59 -18.31
CA ASN A 85 -5.33 -26.72 -19.76
C ASN A 85 -6.36 -25.74 -20.33
N TYR A 86 -5.93 -24.85 -21.24
CA TYR A 86 -6.81 -23.97 -22.00
C TYR A 86 -6.09 -23.45 -23.25
N PHE A 87 -6.86 -23.21 -24.30
CA PHE A 87 -6.33 -22.67 -25.55
C PHE A 87 -6.53 -21.16 -25.59
N TYR A 88 -5.43 -20.42 -25.64
CA TYR A 88 -5.46 -18.99 -25.92
C TYR A 88 -4.15 -18.59 -26.62
N PRO A 89 -4.15 -17.63 -27.58
CA PRO A 89 -2.96 -17.30 -28.37
C PRO A 89 -1.72 -16.88 -27.56
N ASP A 90 -1.91 -16.29 -26.38
CA ASP A 90 -0.81 -15.91 -25.49
C ASP A 90 -0.32 -17.02 -24.53
N MET A 91 -0.93 -18.21 -24.59
CA MET A 91 -0.49 -19.40 -23.87
C MET A 91 0.01 -20.45 -24.87
N PRO A 92 1.30 -20.41 -25.26
CA PRO A 92 1.80 -21.19 -26.39
C PRO A 92 1.81 -22.70 -26.14
N LYS A 93 1.86 -23.13 -24.88
CA LYS A 93 1.82 -24.54 -24.48
C LYS A 93 0.42 -25.15 -24.51
N ALA A 94 -0.64 -24.33 -24.67
CA ALA A 94 -2.04 -24.70 -24.47
C ALA A 94 -2.38 -25.23 -23.05
N TYR A 95 -1.46 -25.01 -22.11
CA TYR A 95 -1.67 -25.18 -20.68
C TYR A 95 -0.72 -24.24 -19.93
N GLN A 96 -1.19 -23.74 -18.78
CA GLN A 96 -0.38 -23.00 -17.81
C GLN A 96 0.08 -23.98 -16.73
N ILE A 97 1.37 -23.99 -16.40
CA ILE A 97 1.85 -24.69 -15.22
C ILE A 97 1.52 -23.83 -13.98
N SER A 98 0.74 -24.40 -13.06
CA SER A 98 0.28 -23.78 -11.82
C SER A 98 0.30 -24.82 -10.69
N GLN A 99 -0.24 -24.52 -9.51
CA GLN A 99 -0.50 -25.51 -8.46
C GLN A 99 -2.01 -25.60 -8.24
N TYR A 100 -2.53 -26.81 -7.98
CA TYR A 100 -3.96 -27.02 -7.81
C TYR A 100 -4.31 -27.48 -6.39
N ASP A 101 -4.25 -28.76 -6.08
CA ASP A 101 -4.69 -29.32 -4.80
C ASP A 101 -3.65 -29.18 -3.68
N GLN A 102 -2.36 -29.13 -4.01
CA GLN A 102 -1.25 -29.02 -3.07
C GLN A 102 -0.40 -27.76 -3.33
N PRO A 103 -0.89 -26.56 -2.99
CA PRO A 103 -0.11 -25.33 -3.12
C PRO A 103 0.98 -25.21 -2.05
N LEU A 104 2.06 -24.48 -2.36
CA LEU A 104 3.22 -24.31 -1.48
C LEU A 104 2.88 -23.64 -0.14
N ASN A 105 2.01 -22.63 -0.16
CA ASN A 105 1.61 -21.87 1.02
C ASN A 105 0.10 -22.00 1.23
N ILE A 106 -0.32 -22.38 2.44
CA ILE A 106 -1.74 -22.53 2.83
C ILE A 106 -2.03 -21.88 4.18
N ASP A 107 -3.31 -21.60 4.43
CA ASP A 107 -3.84 -21.27 5.76
C ASP A 107 -3.08 -20.11 6.46
N GLY A 108 -2.96 -19.00 5.74
CA GLY A 108 -2.40 -17.76 6.26
C GLY A 108 -3.46 -16.76 6.69
N PHE A 109 -3.00 -15.56 7.04
CA PHE A 109 -3.85 -14.42 7.33
C PHE A 109 -3.05 -13.11 7.26
N LEU A 110 -3.78 -12.01 7.04
CA LEU A 110 -3.28 -10.65 7.09
C LEU A 110 -4.12 -9.82 8.07
N ASP A 111 -3.46 -9.20 9.05
CA ASP A 111 -4.09 -8.24 9.95
C ASP A 111 -4.07 -6.85 9.33
N LEU A 112 -5.26 -6.26 9.15
CA LEU A 112 -5.40 -4.92 8.61
C LEU A 112 -5.13 -3.87 9.69
N PRO A 113 -4.73 -2.64 9.31
CA PRO A 113 -4.54 -1.55 10.27
C PRO A 113 -5.81 -1.24 11.10
N SER A 114 -7.00 -1.47 10.54
CA SER A 114 -8.29 -1.37 11.26
C SER A 114 -8.48 -2.39 12.39
N GLY A 115 -7.63 -3.41 12.50
CA GLY A 115 -7.76 -4.53 13.44
C GLY A 115 -8.58 -5.71 12.90
N VAL A 116 -9.09 -5.60 11.68
CA VAL A 116 -9.77 -6.70 10.98
C VAL A 116 -8.73 -7.71 10.48
N ARG A 117 -8.97 -9.01 10.72
CA ARG A 117 -8.16 -10.09 10.17
C ARG A 117 -8.82 -10.66 8.92
N ILE A 118 -8.06 -10.73 7.82
CA ILE A 118 -8.49 -11.37 6.57
C ILE A 118 -7.69 -12.65 6.38
N GLY A 119 -8.35 -13.80 6.29
CA GLY A 119 -7.69 -15.06 6.01
C GLY A 119 -7.10 -15.12 4.60
N VAL A 120 -5.99 -15.85 4.45
CA VAL A 120 -5.40 -16.22 3.16
C VAL A 120 -5.58 -17.72 3.01
N GLU A 121 -6.36 -18.14 2.03
CA GLU A 121 -6.60 -19.56 1.73
C GLU A 121 -5.30 -20.21 1.25
N ARG A 122 -4.63 -19.56 0.30
CA ARG A 122 -3.44 -20.07 -0.37
C ARG A 122 -2.63 -18.97 -1.03
N ALA A 123 -1.35 -19.23 -1.24
CA ALA A 123 -0.49 -18.46 -2.12
C ALA A 123 0.39 -19.43 -2.94
N HIS A 124 0.08 -19.62 -4.22
CA HIS A 124 0.73 -20.64 -5.06
C HIS A 124 1.52 -20.06 -6.21
N LEU A 125 2.52 -20.82 -6.65
CA LEU A 125 3.33 -20.49 -7.83
C LEU A 125 2.60 -20.85 -9.12
N GLU A 126 2.70 -19.98 -10.11
CA GLU A 126 2.30 -20.26 -11.49
C GLU A 126 3.10 -19.41 -12.49
N GLU A 127 3.02 -19.75 -13.76
CA GLU A 127 3.63 -18.95 -14.83
C GLU A 127 2.65 -17.97 -15.46
N ASP A 128 3.10 -16.77 -15.82
CA ASP A 128 2.28 -15.83 -16.55
C ASP A 128 2.13 -16.19 -18.04
N THR A 129 1.10 -15.60 -18.66
CA THR A 129 0.87 -15.69 -20.10
C THR A 129 1.64 -14.60 -20.86
N GLY A 130 1.74 -14.76 -22.18
CA GLY A 130 2.19 -13.69 -23.07
C GLY A 130 1.24 -12.49 -23.07
N LYS A 131 1.54 -11.50 -23.90
CA LYS A 131 0.70 -10.32 -24.09
C LYS A 131 0.06 -10.34 -25.47
N SER A 132 -1.27 -10.23 -25.50
CA SER A 132 -2.05 -10.03 -26.72
C SER A 132 -2.34 -8.54 -26.93
N THR A 133 -2.00 -8.01 -28.10
CA THR A 133 -2.36 -6.64 -28.51
C THR A 133 -3.28 -6.71 -29.73
N HIS A 134 -4.50 -6.18 -29.60
CA HIS A 134 -5.50 -6.21 -30.66
C HIS A 134 -5.37 -4.97 -31.55
N ILE A 135 -5.25 -5.17 -32.86
CA ILE A 135 -5.06 -4.09 -33.85
C ILE A 135 -6.28 -3.97 -34.75
N GLY A 136 -6.68 -2.73 -35.04
CA GLY A 136 -7.91 -2.41 -35.75
C GLY A 136 -9.09 -2.18 -34.79
N GLY A 137 -10.12 -1.49 -35.29
CA GLY A 137 -11.30 -1.12 -34.49
C GLY A 137 -11.14 0.18 -33.69
N ALA A 138 -12.26 0.76 -33.25
CA ALA A 138 -12.29 2.06 -32.56
C ALA A 138 -11.84 2.00 -31.08
N THR A 139 -11.77 0.81 -30.48
CA THR A 139 -11.62 0.63 -29.03
C THR A 139 -10.32 -0.06 -28.61
N GLY A 140 -9.53 -0.60 -29.55
CA GLY A 140 -8.32 -1.39 -29.23
C GLY A 140 -8.60 -2.68 -28.44
N ARG A 141 -9.86 -3.14 -28.42
CA ARG A 141 -10.30 -4.37 -27.75
C ARG A 141 -10.50 -5.48 -28.79
N ILE A 142 -10.55 -6.73 -28.33
CA ILE A 142 -10.78 -7.90 -29.20
C ILE A 142 -12.06 -7.78 -30.04
N HIS A 143 -13.11 -7.15 -29.48
CA HIS A 143 -14.35 -6.89 -30.21
C HIS A 143 -14.15 -5.73 -31.20
N GLY A 144 -14.04 -6.10 -32.48
CA GLY A 144 -13.84 -5.16 -33.58
C GLY A 144 -12.40 -5.03 -34.06
N SER A 145 -11.46 -5.80 -33.51
CA SER A 145 -10.09 -5.88 -34.02
C SER A 145 -10.01 -6.70 -35.31
N GLU A 146 -9.14 -6.30 -36.22
CA GLU A 146 -8.88 -7.02 -37.49
C GLU A 146 -7.90 -8.17 -37.28
N TYR A 147 -6.89 -7.97 -36.43
CA TYR A 147 -5.90 -8.99 -36.07
C TYR A 147 -5.33 -8.74 -34.68
N SER A 148 -4.55 -9.69 -34.17
CA SER A 148 -3.86 -9.58 -32.87
C SER A 148 -2.38 -9.89 -33.02
N LEU A 149 -1.54 -9.12 -32.33
CA LEU A 149 -0.11 -9.34 -32.21
C LEU A 149 0.19 -9.98 -30.86
N ILE A 150 1.01 -11.02 -30.86
CA ILE A 150 1.37 -11.76 -29.64
C ILE A 150 2.84 -11.52 -29.32
N ASP A 151 3.09 -11.14 -28.07
CA ASP A 151 4.43 -10.99 -27.49
C ASP A 151 4.61 -11.99 -26.34
N PHE A 152 5.53 -12.93 -26.50
CA PHE A 152 5.84 -13.97 -25.54
C PHE A 152 6.94 -13.58 -24.54
N ASN A 153 7.42 -12.33 -24.53
CA ASN A 153 8.39 -11.86 -23.54
C ASN A 153 7.92 -12.14 -22.10
N ARG A 154 6.62 -11.98 -21.83
CA ARG A 154 6.02 -12.22 -20.50
C ARG A 154 5.65 -13.69 -20.23
N ALA A 155 5.49 -14.52 -21.26
CA ALA A 155 5.14 -15.93 -21.06
C ALA A 155 6.21 -16.63 -20.21
N GLY A 156 5.82 -17.33 -19.15
CA GLY A 156 6.76 -18.00 -18.25
C GLY A 156 7.29 -17.14 -17.08
N VAL A 157 6.93 -15.86 -16.99
CA VAL A 157 7.29 -15.01 -15.84
C VAL A 157 6.74 -15.64 -14.55
N PRO A 158 7.51 -15.69 -13.45
CA PRO A 158 7.02 -16.29 -12.21
C PRO A 158 5.95 -15.42 -11.56
N LEU A 159 4.81 -16.04 -11.25
CA LEU A 159 3.72 -15.45 -10.49
C LEU A 159 3.53 -16.17 -9.17
N VAL A 160 3.06 -15.42 -8.18
CA VAL A 160 2.31 -15.98 -7.05
C VAL A 160 0.88 -15.47 -7.10
N GLU A 161 -0.08 -16.39 -7.14
CA GLU A 161 -1.50 -16.07 -6.97
C GLU A 161 -1.87 -16.25 -5.49
N ILE A 162 -2.31 -15.16 -4.86
CA ILE A 162 -2.67 -15.07 -3.45
C ILE A 162 -4.18 -14.96 -3.36
N VAL A 163 -4.82 -16.00 -2.81
CA VAL A 163 -6.27 -16.08 -2.70
C VAL A 163 -6.66 -15.85 -1.25
N SER A 164 -7.42 -14.79 -1.01
CA SER A 164 -8.00 -14.53 0.31
C SER A 164 -9.23 -15.40 0.57
N ARG A 165 -9.47 -15.70 1.84
CA ARG A 165 -10.77 -16.19 2.31
C ARG A 165 -11.82 -15.09 2.11
N PRO A 166 -13.11 -15.42 1.96
CA PRO A 166 -14.16 -14.44 1.76
C PRO A 166 -14.52 -13.73 3.08
N ASP A 167 -13.54 -13.05 3.69
CA ASP A 167 -13.64 -12.38 5.00
C ASP A 167 -13.82 -10.86 4.88
N ILE A 168 -13.61 -10.30 3.68
CA ILE A 168 -13.76 -8.87 3.40
C ILE A 168 -15.25 -8.49 3.44
N ARG A 169 -15.59 -7.44 4.18
CA ARG A 169 -16.98 -6.98 4.39
C ARG A 169 -17.25 -5.57 3.90
N SER A 170 -16.21 -4.82 3.57
CA SER A 170 -16.31 -3.48 3.02
C SER A 170 -15.28 -3.21 1.93
N ALA A 171 -15.55 -2.20 1.10
CA ALA A 171 -14.57 -1.70 0.15
C ALA A 171 -13.34 -1.08 0.82
N GLU A 172 -13.45 -0.65 2.09
CA GLU A 172 -12.31 -0.18 2.87
C GLU A 172 -11.41 -1.34 3.28
N ASP A 173 -11.98 -2.46 3.76
CA ASP A 173 -11.20 -3.67 4.07
C ASP A 173 -10.45 -4.17 2.84
N ALA A 174 -11.10 -4.17 1.66
CA ALA A 174 -10.47 -4.57 0.40
C ALA A 174 -9.29 -3.65 0.03
N ARG A 175 -9.46 -2.33 0.20
CA ARG A 175 -8.41 -1.34 -0.07
C ARG A 175 -7.23 -1.51 0.89
N GLN A 176 -7.51 -1.68 2.18
CA GLN A 176 -6.48 -1.93 3.19
C GLN A 176 -5.74 -3.25 2.96
N TYR A 177 -6.45 -4.32 2.58
CA TYR A 177 -5.85 -5.61 2.29
C TYR A 177 -4.84 -5.52 1.14
N VAL A 178 -5.23 -4.91 0.01
CA VAL A 178 -4.33 -4.77 -1.15
C VAL A 178 -3.17 -3.81 -0.83
N ALA A 179 -3.42 -2.72 -0.11
CA ALA A 179 -2.39 -1.78 0.29
C ALA A 179 -1.35 -2.42 1.21
N GLU A 180 -1.79 -3.15 2.24
CA GLU A 180 -0.89 -3.81 3.19
C GLU A 180 -0.15 -4.99 2.54
N LEU A 181 -0.82 -5.77 1.70
CA LEU A 181 -0.17 -6.82 0.90
C LEU A 181 0.93 -6.22 0.01
N ARG A 182 0.64 -5.12 -0.69
CA ARG A 182 1.63 -4.41 -1.52
C ARG A 182 2.81 -3.92 -0.68
N ALA A 183 2.56 -3.34 0.49
CA ALA A 183 3.62 -2.88 1.38
C ALA A 183 4.51 -4.05 1.85
N ILE A 184 3.92 -5.21 2.15
CA ILE A 184 4.67 -6.43 2.50
C ILE A 184 5.54 -6.88 1.33
N LEU A 185 4.99 -6.97 0.11
CA LEU A 185 5.72 -7.42 -1.09
C LEU A 185 6.97 -6.58 -1.36
N LEU A 186 6.83 -5.26 -1.23
CA LEU A 186 7.93 -4.30 -1.36
C LEU A 186 8.97 -4.49 -0.24
N ALA A 187 8.52 -4.60 1.01
CA ALA A 187 9.40 -4.75 2.17
C ALA A 187 10.25 -6.02 2.09
N ILE A 188 9.66 -7.15 1.67
CA ILE A 188 10.36 -8.43 1.56
C ILE A 188 11.15 -8.58 0.24
N GLY A 189 11.05 -7.60 -0.65
CA GLY A 189 11.73 -7.58 -1.95
C GLY A 189 11.27 -8.70 -2.90
N ALA A 190 10.00 -9.11 -2.80
CA ALA A 190 9.46 -10.19 -3.64
C ALA A 190 8.94 -9.70 -4.99
N SER A 191 8.53 -8.43 -5.08
CA SER A 191 8.00 -7.79 -6.30
C SER A 191 8.17 -6.28 -6.19
N ASP A 192 8.17 -5.57 -7.32
CA ASP A 192 7.98 -4.12 -7.34
C ASP A 192 6.51 -3.71 -7.19
N ALA A 193 5.58 -4.68 -7.28
CA ALA A 193 4.17 -4.60 -6.91
C ALA A 193 3.45 -3.34 -7.46
N LYS A 194 3.70 -3.02 -8.72
CA LYS A 194 3.09 -1.90 -9.43
C LYS A 194 1.85 -2.38 -10.17
N MET A 195 0.71 -1.78 -9.86
CA MET A 195 -0.55 -2.16 -10.52
C MET A 195 -0.62 -1.60 -11.94
N GLU A 196 -0.04 -0.42 -12.16
CA GLU A 196 0.03 0.28 -13.43
C GLU A 196 0.94 -0.40 -14.48
N GLU A 197 2.00 -1.05 -14.03
CA GLU A 197 2.91 -1.83 -14.88
C GLU A 197 2.48 -3.31 -14.98
N GLY A 198 1.50 -3.74 -14.17
CA GLY A 198 0.89 -5.06 -14.21
C GLY A 198 1.58 -6.13 -13.34
N SER A 199 2.64 -5.76 -12.63
CA SER A 199 3.38 -6.67 -11.73
C SER A 199 2.61 -7.01 -10.45
N MET A 200 1.52 -6.29 -10.17
CA MET A 200 0.48 -6.69 -9.22
C MET A 200 -0.91 -6.52 -9.84
N ARG A 201 -1.70 -7.59 -9.89
CA ARG A 201 -3.07 -7.60 -10.43
C ARG A 201 -4.03 -8.10 -9.35
N CYS A 202 -5.25 -7.57 -9.33
CA CYS A 202 -6.26 -7.97 -8.36
C CYS A 202 -7.61 -8.15 -9.04
N ASP A 203 -8.20 -9.32 -8.88
CA ASP A 203 -9.58 -9.63 -9.26
C ASP A 203 -10.43 -9.76 -7.98
N ALA A 204 -11.69 -9.30 -8.05
CA ALA A 204 -12.59 -9.26 -6.89
C ALA A 204 -13.81 -10.15 -7.09
N ASN A 205 -14.01 -11.11 -6.18
CA ASN A 205 -15.18 -11.95 -6.14
C ASN A 205 -16.19 -11.34 -5.16
N VAL A 206 -17.29 -10.80 -5.65
CA VAL A 206 -18.28 -10.04 -4.86
C VAL A 206 -19.59 -10.81 -4.78
N SER A 207 -20.14 -10.90 -3.57
CA SER A 207 -21.49 -11.37 -3.31
C SER A 207 -22.16 -10.52 -2.24
N VAL A 208 -23.49 -10.44 -2.27
CA VAL A 208 -24.30 -9.87 -1.18
C VAL A 208 -25.34 -10.88 -0.72
N HIS A 209 -25.67 -10.83 0.57
CA HIS A 209 -26.68 -11.71 1.15
C HIS A 209 -27.37 -11.03 2.33
N ARG A 210 -28.49 -11.62 2.78
CA ARG A 210 -29.17 -11.17 4.00
C ARG A 210 -28.49 -11.77 5.21
N VAL A 211 -28.29 -10.98 6.25
CA VAL A 211 -27.66 -11.44 7.50
C VAL A 211 -28.39 -12.68 8.04
N GLY A 212 -27.63 -13.73 8.35
CA GLY A 212 -28.17 -15.01 8.82
C GLY A 212 -28.62 -15.98 7.73
N THR A 213 -28.42 -15.65 6.45
CA THR A 213 -28.68 -16.56 5.32
C THR A 213 -27.36 -17.10 4.72
N PRO A 214 -27.39 -18.18 3.92
CA PRO A 214 -26.22 -18.62 3.17
C PRO A 214 -25.73 -17.54 2.19
N PHE A 215 -24.45 -17.55 1.86
CA PHE A 215 -23.86 -16.60 0.92
C PHE A 215 -24.53 -16.70 -0.46
N GLY A 216 -24.67 -15.55 -1.11
CA GLY A 216 -25.26 -15.45 -2.44
C GLY A 216 -24.35 -15.96 -3.56
N THR A 217 -24.86 -15.93 -4.79
CA THR A 217 -24.05 -16.15 -5.98
C THR A 217 -22.99 -15.06 -6.11
N ARG A 218 -21.74 -15.44 -6.40
CA ARG A 218 -20.65 -14.49 -6.64
C ARG A 218 -20.58 -14.03 -8.09
N CYS A 219 -20.18 -12.78 -8.30
CA CYS A 219 -19.66 -12.29 -9.57
C CYS A 219 -18.18 -11.98 -9.41
N GLU A 220 -17.39 -12.39 -10.41
CA GLU A 220 -15.94 -12.12 -10.48
C GLU A 220 -15.72 -10.85 -11.29
N ILE A 221 -15.12 -9.84 -10.70
CA ILE A 221 -14.84 -8.54 -11.32
C ILE A 221 -13.36 -8.49 -11.71
N LYS A 222 -13.11 -8.29 -13.01
CA LYS A 222 -11.77 -8.16 -13.59
C LYS A 222 -11.51 -6.73 -14.07
N ASN A 223 -10.24 -6.48 -14.46
CA ASN A 223 -9.74 -5.18 -14.95
C ASN A 223 -9.78 -4.08 -13.87
N VAL A 224 -9.31 -4.43 -12.68
CA VAL A 224 -9.22 -3.51 -11.55
C VAL A 224 -7.77 -3.06 -11.38
N ASN A 225 -7.40 -1.98 -12.07
CA ASN A 225 -5.99 -1.56 -12.22
C ASN A 225 -5.50 -0.61 -11.11
N SER A 226 -6.31 -0.32 -10.08
CA SER A 226 -5.88 0.47 -8.92
C SER A 226 -6.67 0.14 -7.67
N ILE A 227 -6.09 0.42 -6.50
CA ILE A 227 -6.76 0.28 -5.19
C ILE A 227 -8.05 1.12 -5.14
N ARG A 228 -8.05 2.31 -5.74
CA ARG A 228 -9.24 3.16 -5.83
C ARG A 228 -10.33 2.53 -6.71
N ALA A 229 -9.94 1.98 -7.87
CA ALA A 229 -10.86 1.29 -8.76
C ALA A 229 -11.46 0.04 -8.07
N LEU A 230 -10.67 -0.68 -7.26
CA LEU A 230 -11.13 -1.84 -6.51
C LEU A 230 -12.29 -1.52 -5.58
N GLY A 231 -12.13 -0.48 -4.75
CA GLY A 231 -13.20 -0.06 -3.85
C GLY A 231 -14.48 0.31 -4.61
N ARG A 232 -14.37 1.10 -5.68
CA ARG A 232 -15.50 1.50 -6.52
C ARG A 232 -16.19 0.31 -7.19
N ALA A 233 -15.40 -0.64 -7.71
CA ALA A 233 -15.90 -1.82 -8.40
C ALA A 233 -16.69 -2.73 -7.45
N ILE A 234 -16.18 -2.93 -6.23
CA ILE A 234 -16.85 -3.70 -5.18
C ILE A 234 -18.15 -3.02 -4.76
N GLU A 235 -18.12 -1.70 -4.50
CA GLU A 235 -19.31 -0.93 -4.11
C GLU A 235 -20.40 -0.97 -5.18
N TYR A 236 -20.02 -0.76 -6.44
CA TYR A 236 -20.94 -0.82 -7.57
C TYR A 236 -21.57 -2.21 -7.71
N GLU A 237 -20.75 -3.27 -7.69
CA GLU A 237 -21.26 -4.63 -7.87
C GLU A 237 -22.15 -5.06 -6.70
N ALA A 238 -21.78 -4.71 -5.46
CA ALA A 238 -22.61 -4.99 -4.29
C ALA A 238 -23.98 -4.32 -4.41
N ARG A 239 -24.01 -3.04 -4.82
CA ARG A 239 -25.26 -2.31 -5.02
C ARG A 239 -26.10 -2.91 -6.15
N ARG A 240 -25.47 -3.24 -7.28
CA ARG A 240 -26.14 -3.91 -8.41
C ARG A 240 -26.78 -5.22 -7.98
N GLN A 241 -26.04 -6.06 -7.25
CA GLN A 241 -26.58 -7.34 -6.81
C GLN A 241 -27.74 -7.16 -5.83
N TYR A 242 -27.63 -6.22 -4.90
CA TYR A 242 -28.73 -5.85 -4.02
C TYR A 242 -29.98 -5.44 -4.82
N ASP A 243 -29.86 -4.50 -5.76
CA ASP A 243 -31.00 -3.98 -6.52
C ASP A 243 -31.68 -5.09 -7.36
N VAL A 244 -30.89 -6.04 -7.90
CA VAL A 244 -31.44 -7.20 -8.62
C VAL A 244 -32.19 -8.15 -7.69
N ILE A 245 -31.66 -8.45 -6.51
CA ILE A 245 -32.33 -9.39 -5.58
C ILE A 245 -33.56 -8.72 -4.95
N ASP A 246 -33.47 -7.44 -4.59
CA ASP A 246 -34.55 -6.67 -3.98
C ASP A 246 -35.74 -6.49 -4.95
N SER A 247 -35.47 -6.39 -6.26
CA SER A 247 -36.50 -6.39 -7.30
C SER A 247 -37.06 -7.78 -7.65
N GLY A 248 -36.69 -8.83 -6.90
CA GLY A 248 -37.17 -10.20 -7.08
C GLY A 248 -36.42 -11.02 -8.13
N GLY A 249 -35.29 -10.50 -8.63
CA GLY A 249 -34.39 -11.20 -9.55
C GLY A 249 -33.41 -12.15 -8.84
N THR A 250 -32.54 -12.79 -9.63
CA THR A 250 -31.52 -13.72 -9.15
C THR A 250 -30.17 -13.40 -9.77
N ILE A 251 -29.11 -13.44 -8.97
CA ILE A 251 -27.74 -13.27 -9.47
C ILE A 251 -27.26 -14.54 -10.16
N ARG A 252 -26.74 -14.37 -11.37
CA ARG A 252 -26.05 -15.41 -12.14
C ARG A 252 -24.55 -15.29 -11.93
N GLN A 253 -23.86 -16.42 -11.96
CA GLN A 253 -22.40 -16.41 -11.88
C GLN A 253 -21.81 -15.86 -13.19
N GLU A 254 -21.12 -14.75 -13.09
CA GLU A 254 -20.60 -13.99 -14.24
C GLU A 254 -19.17 -13.57 -13.96
N THR A 255 -18.35 -13.55 -15.02
CA THR A 255 -17.15 -12.72 -15.04
C THR A 255 -17.53 -11.39 -15.65
N ARG A 256 -17.34 -10.31 -14.89
CA ARG A 256 -17.69 -8.94 -15.26
C ARG A 256 -16.42 -8.10 -15.36
N HIS A 257 -16.46 -7.09 -16.19
CA HIS A 257 -15.35 -6.19 -16.46
C HIS A 257 -15.66 -4.82 -15.85
N TRP A 258 -14.72 -4.26 -15.08
CA TRP A 258 -14.81 -2.89 -14.58
C TRP A 258 -14.44 -1.88 -15.67
N ASP A 259 -15.33 -0.91 -15.93
CA ASP A 259 -15.03 0.26 -16.76
C ASP A 259 -14.87 1.49 -15.86
N ASP A 260 -13.64 1.98 -15.72
CA ASP A 260 -13.35 3.07 -14.80
C ASP A 260 -13.94 4.41 -15.26
N ALA A 261 -14.06 4.62 -16.57
CA ALA A 261 -14.59 5.87 -17.14
C ALA A 261 -16.11 5.98 -16.93
N GLU A 262 -16.82 4.86 -17.07
CA GLU A 262 -18.27 4.81 -16.83
C GLU A 262 -18.63 4.56 -15.36
N GLY A 263 -17.70 4.03 -14.57
CA GLY A 263 -17.91 3.70 -13.16
C GLY A 263 -18.90 2.55 -12.94
N ARG A 264 -18.91 1.55 -13.83
CA ARG A 264 -19.81 0.38 -13.76
C ARG A 264 -19.15 -0.90 -14.24
N THR A 265 -19.75 -2.03 -13.88
CA THR A 265 -19.36 -3.36 -14.36
C THR A 265 -20.20 -3.77 -15.57
N HIS A 266 -19.56 -4.36 -16.58
CA HIS A 266 -20.22 -4.96 -17.75
C HIS A 266 -20.07 -6.47 -17.73
N THR A 267 -21.08 -7.22 -18.16
CA THR A 267 -20.95 -8.68 -18.32
C THR A 267 -19.93 -8.96 -19.43
N LEU A 268 -18.85 -9.67 -19.12
CA LEU A 268 -17.89 -10.12 -20.12
C LEU A 268 -18.28 -11.49 -20.66
N ARG A 269 -18.57 -12.42 -19.75
CA ARG A 269 -19.08 -13.76 -20.07
C ARG A 269 -19.97 -14.29 -18.95
N THR A 270 -21.02 -15.01 -19.32
CA THR A 270 -21.81 -15.85 -18.43
C THR A 270 -21.09 -17.19 -18.26
N LYS A 271 -20.86 -17.64 -17.02
CA LYS A 271 -20.32 -18.98 -16.76
C LYS A 271 -21.49 -19.97 -16.84
N GLU A 272 -21.94 -20.31 -18.05
CA GLU A 272 -22.99 -21.31 -18.25
C GLU A 272 -22.48 -22.73 -17.96
N ASP A 273 -21.18 -22.95 -18.12
CA ASP A 273 -20.44 -24.12 -17.64
C ASP A 273 -19.22 -23.63 -16.84
N ALA A 274 -18.87 -24.30 -15.73
CA ALA A 274 -17.58 -24.08 -15.09
C ALA A 274 -16.49 -24.48 -16.10
N ASP A 275 -15.54 -23.58 -16.41
CA ASP A 275 -14.46 -23.88 -17.35
C ASP A 275 -13.73 -25.16 -16.89
N ASP A 276 -13.89 -26.26 -17.63
CA ASP A 276 -13.18 -27.51 -17.34
C ASP A 276 -11.73 -27.40 -17.82
N TYR A 277 -10.88 -26.86 -16.94
CA TYR A 277 -9.45 -26.73 -17.17
C TYR A 277 -8.69 -28.06 -17.14
N ARG A 278 -9.38 -29.20 -16.88
CA ARG A 278 -8.80 -30.56 -16.88
C ARG A 278 -7.47 -30.63 -16.11
N TYR A 279 -7.45 -30.11 -14.87
CA TYR A 279 -6.24 -30.13 -14.05
C TYR A 279 -5.71 -31.55 -13.89
N PHE A 280 -4.40 -31.73 -14.11
CA PHE A 280 -3.68 -32.95 -13.77
C PHE A 280 -2.23 -32.61 -13.42
N LEU A 281 -1.57 -33.50 -12.68
CA LEU A 281 -0.17 -33.33 -12.26
C LEU A 281 0.74 -33.08 -13.46
N GLU A 282 1.66 -32.12 -13.34
CA GLU A 282 2.72 -31.87 -14.32
C GLU A 282 3.75 -33.01 -14.26
N PRO A 283 3.76 -33.96 -15.22
CA PRO A 283 4.67 -35.10 -15.16
C PRO A 283 6.14 -34.72 -15.36
N ASP A 284 6.42 -33.57 -15.96
CA ASP A 284 7.78 -33.13 -16.27
C ASP A 284 8.49 -32.51 -15.05
N LEU A 285 7.74 -32.24 -13.96
CA LEU A 285 8.27 -31.71 -12.71
C LEU A 285 8.10 -32.71 -11.57
N VAL A 286 9.16 -32.90 -10.80
CA VAL A 286 9.09 -33.69 -9.55
C VAL A 286 8.38 -32.90 -8.46
N PRO A 287 7.77 -33.57 -7.46
CA PRO A 287 7.23 -32.90 -6.28
C PRO A 287 8.30 -32.02 -5.61
N LEU A 288 7.93 -30.80 -5.24
CA LEU A 288 8.79 -29.89 -4.51
C LEU A 288 8.57 -30.11 -3.02
N VAL A 289 9.65 -30.47 -2.31
CA VAL A 289 9.64 -30.72 -0.87
C VAL A 289 10.64 -29.78 -0.20
N PRO A 290 10.22 -28.58 0.23
CA PRO A 290 11.11 -27.68 0.97
C PRO A 290 11.51 -28.31 2.31
N SER A 291 12.81 -28.34 2.61
CA SER A 291 13.29 -28.84 3.91
C SER A 291 13.06 -27.82 5.02
N ASP A 292 12.95 -28.29 6.27
CA ASP A 292 12.85 -27.40 7.43
C ASP A 292 14.04 -26.44 7.55
N GLU A 293 15.23 -26.89 7.15
CA GLU A 293 16.43 -26.04 7.09
C GLU A 293 16.27 -24.91 6.07
N TRP A 294 15.75 -25.22 4.88
CA TRP A 294 15.51 -24.21 3.85
C TRP A 294 14.44 -23.21 4.29
N ILE A 295 13.31 -23.70 4.83
CA ILE A 295 12.24 -22.85 5.36
C ILE A 295 12.79 -21.93 6.47
N SER A 296 13.59 -22.47 7.39
CA SER A 296 14.20 -21.71 8.48
C SER A 296 15.16 -20.64 7.97
N ARG A 297 15.97 -20.96 6.94
CA ARG A 297 16.84 -19.99 6.27
C ARG A 297 16.03 -18.86 5.63
N VAL A 298 14.93 -19.18 4.93
CA VAL A 298 14.06 -18.14 4.33
C VAL A 298 13.42 -17.29 5.42
N ARG A 299 12.90 -17.90 6.50
CA ARG A 299 12.27 -17.21 7.64
C ARG A 299 13.24 -16.24 8.33
N ALA A 300 14.49 -16.64 8.53
CA ALA A 300 15.51 -15.79 9.15
C ALA A 300 15.86 -14.55 8.30
N ASN A 301 15.58 -14.59 6.99
CA ASN A 301 15.82 -13.49 6.06
C ASN A 301 14.56 -12.67 5.72
N VAL A 302 13.43 -12.92 6.38
CA VAL A 302 12.25 -12.05 6.28
C VAL A 302 12.55 -10.76 7.05
N PRO A 303 12.57 -9.58 6.41
CA PRO A 303 12.79 -8.32 7.11
C PRO A 303 11.60 -7.96 8.00
N MET A 304 11.79 -6.96 8.87
CA MET A 304 10.70 -6.43 9.68
C MET A 304 9.56 -5.92 8.77
N LEU A 305 8.37 -6.49 8.94
CA LEU A 305 7.20 -6.18 8.12
C LEU A 305 6.62 -4.79 8.46
N PRO A 306 5.89 -4.14 7.53
CA PRO A 306 5.35 -2.80 7.73
C PRO A 306 4.55 -2.60 9.03
N ALA A 307 3.68 -3.54 9.40
CA ALA A 307 2.93 -3.46 10.66
C ALA A 307 3.82 -3.41 11.91
N ALA A 308 4.90 -4.20 11.94
CA ALA A 308 5.87 -4.19 13.03
C ALA A 308 6.71 -2.90 13.03
N ARG A 309 7.06 -2.37 11.85
CA ARG A 309 7.75 -1.07 11.71
C ARG A 309 6.87 0.08 12.23
N ARG A 310 5.57 0.11 11.89
CA ARG A 310 4.61 1.10 12.40
C ARG A 310 4.51 1.03 13.93
N THR A 311 4.40 -0.17 14.49
CA THR A 311 4.36 -0.36 15.95
C THR A 311 5.64 0.16 16.62
N ARG A 312 6.81 -0.23 16.11
CA ARG A 312 8.11 0.23 16.62
C ARG A 312 8.25 1.76 16.58
N LEU A 313 7.83 2.40 15.49
CA LEU A 313 7.89 3.85 15.35
C LEU A 313 6.90 4.55 16.29
N ALA A 314 5.68 4.03 16.41
CA ALA A 314 4.66 4.55 17.31
C ALA A 314 5.11 4.48 18.77
N ASP A 315 5.65 3.33 19.21
CA ASP A 315 6.17 3.14 20.56
C ASP A 315 7.30 4.11 20.90
N ALA A 316 8.21 4.36 19.95
CA ALA A 316 9.33 5.29 20.14
C ALA A 316 8.88 6.76 20.19
N THR A 317 7.85 7.13 19.43
CA THR A 317 7.40 8.52 19.26
C THR A 317 6.24 8.90 20.19
N GLY A 318 5.54 7.93 20.76
CA GLY A 318 4.26 8.13 21.44
C GLY A 318 3.12 8.51 20.51
N ALA A 319 3.30 8.39 19.19
CA ALA A 319 2.27 8.67 18.19
C ALA A 319 1.26 7.52 18.11
N ASP A 320 0.06 7.83 17.58
CA ASP A 320 -0.90 6.78 17.23
C ASP A 320 -0.31 5.89 16.13
N VAL A 321 -0.33 4.58 16.34
CA VAL A 321 0.14 3.57 15.36
C VAL A 321 -0.66 3.60 14.07
N GLN A 322 -1.93 4.04 14.14
CA GLN A 322 -2.80 4.26 12.99
C GLN A 322 -2.73 5.69 12.45
N GLY A 323 -1.92 6.55 13.08
CA GLY A 323 -1.76 7.93 12.69
C GLY A 323 -1.10 8.06 11.32
N GLU A 324 -1.59 9.02 10.52
CA GLU A 324 -1.09 9.29 9.16
C GLU A 324 0.44 9.49 9.13
N ALA A 325 1.01 10.16 10.14
CA ALA A 325 2.45 10.38 10.21
C ALA A 325 3.26 9.07 10.28
N VAL A 326 2.81 8.12 11.11
CA VAL A 326 3.47 6.81 11.26
C VAL A 326 3.37 6.02 9.97
N SER A 327 2.17 5.95 9.38
CA SER A 327 1.93 5.23 8.13
C SER A 327 2.77 5.79 6.98
N VAL A 328 2.75 7.10 6.76
CA VAL A 328 3.49 7.76 5.67
C VAL A 328 5.00 7.57 5.81
N ILE A 329 5.54 7.66 7.03
CA ILE A 329 6.98 7.47 7.25
C ILE A 329 7.41 6.03 7.00
N VAL A 330 6.63 5.05 7.44
CA VAL A 330 6.93 3.62 7.19
C VAL A 330 6.79 3.29 5.71
N GLU A 331 5.79 3.82 5.01
CA GLU A 331 5.63 3.64 3.55
C GLU A 331 6.81 4.20 2.75
N ARG A 332 7.39 5.32 3.21
CA ARG A 332 8.62 5.90 2.63
C ARG A 332 9.89 5.16 3.05
N GLY A 333 9.81 4.22 3.99
CA GLY A 333 10.97 3.54 4.58
C GLY A 333 11.87 4.46 5.41
N GLN A 334 11.34 5.58 5.90
CA GLN A 334 12.09 6.63 6.63
C GLN A 334 12.02 6.46 8.16
N ASP A 335 11.38 5.39 8.65
CA ASP A 335 11.19 5.13 10.08
C ASP A 335 12.52 4.92 10.83
N ASP A 336 13.48 4.19 10.23
CA ASP A 336 14.81 4.02 10.83
C ASP A 336 15.55 5.37 10.92
N TYR A 337 15.34 6.28 9.97
CA TYR A 337 15.90 7.64 10.04
C TYR A 337 15.30 8.44 11.20
N VAL A 338 13.97 8.40 11.39
CA VAL A 338 13.32 9.05 12.53
C VAL A 338 13.86 8.51 13.85
N LEU A 339 14.03 7.19 13.98
CA LEU A 339 14.60 6.58 15.18
C LEU A 339 16.05 7.04 15.42
N SER A 340 16.86 7.16 14.36
CA SER A 340 18.24 7.64 14.45
C SER A 340 18.35 9.08 14.99
N VAL A 341 17.34 9.93 14.76
CA VAL A 341 17.26 11.28 15.37
C VAL A 341 17.20 11.19 16.89
N GLY A 342 16.46 10.20 17.43
CA GLY A 342 16.41 9.93 18.86
C GLY A 342 17.72 9.34 19.40
N GLU A 343 18.35 8.43 18.65
CA GLU A 343 19.63 7.80 19.03
C GLU A 343 20.77 8.81 19.19
N VAL A 344 20.79 9.87 18.38
CA VAL A 344 21.76 10.97 18.49
C VAL A 344 21.34 12.07 19.47
N GLY A 345 20.28 11.84 20.27
CA GLY A 345 19.86 12.68 21.39
C GLY A 345 18.78 13.73 21.07
N GLY A 346 18.13 13.64 19.91
CA GLY A 346 17.01 14.51 19.54
C GLY A 346 15.67 14.12 20.18
N ASP A 347 14.66 14.97 19.98
CA ASP A 347 13.27 14.64 20.28
C ASP A 347 12.68 13.88 19.09
N VAL A 348 12.52 12.57 19.27
CA VAL A 348 12.05 11.64 18.23
C VAL A 348 10.60 11.93 17.78
N ALA A 349 9.72 12.40 18.67
CA ALA A 349 8.35 12.74 18.32
C ALA A 349 8.29 13.97 17.42
N ARG A 350 9.16 14.97 17.68
CA ARG A 350 9.34 16.10 16.76
C ARG A 350 10.05 15.70 15.47
N GLY A 351 11.02 14.78 15.57
CA GLY A 351 11.70 14.20 14.41
C GLY A 351 10.71 13.59 13.41
N LEU A 352 9.73 12.81 13.91
CA LEU A 352 8.64 12.25 13.11
C LEU A 352 7.91 13.35 12.32
N VAL A 353 7.51 14.43 12.99
CA VAL A 353 6.79 15.56 12.39
C VAL A 353 7.63 16.26 11.32
N TYR A 354 8.91 16.51 11.59
CA TYR A 354 9.80 17.20 10.64
C TYR A 354 10.06 16.37 9.38
N VAL A 355 10.33 15.07 9.55
CA VAL A 355 10.55 14.17 8.42
C VAL A 355 9.28 14.05 7.58
N GLN A 356 8.10 13.90 8.22
CA GLN A 356 6.83 13.84 7.49
C GLN A 356 6.62 15.07 6.61
N GLN A 357 6.92 16.26 7.15
CA GLN A 357 6.68 17.56 6.50
C GLN A 357 7.67 17.89 5.38
N ALA A 358 8.95 17.51 5.51
CA ALA A 358 10.00 18.05 4.65
C ALA A 358 10.79 17.00 3.84
N PHE A 359 10.60 15.70 4.10
CA PHE A 359 11.42 14.63 3.52
C PHE A 359 10.65 13.81 2.47
N SER A 360 9.58 14.34 1.89
CA SER A 360 8.80 13.61 0.87
C SER A 360 9.58 13.27 -0.40
N GLU A 361 10.61 14.05 -0.72
CA GLU A 361 11.50 13.84 -1.88
C GLU A 361 12.82 13.15 -1.52
N GLU A 362 13.08 12.92 -0.23
CA GLU A 362 14.27 12.21 0.21
C GLU A 362 14.10 10.69 0.06
N PRO A 363 15.19 9.96 -0.22
CA PRO A 363 15.16 8.50 -0.23
C PRO A 363 14.81 7.92 1.16
N SER A 364 14.60 6.59 1.23
CA SER A 364 14.33 5.87 2.48
C SER A 364 15.42 6.06 3.53
N THR A 365 16.67 6.25 3.10
CA THR A 365 17.77 6.74 3.94
C THR A 365 18.11 8.18 3.53
N PRO A 366 17.50 9.19 4.17
CA PRO A 366 17.76 10.58 3.86
C PRO A 366 19.24 10.94 3.91
N ARG A 367 19.66 11.86 3.05
CA ARG A 367 21.06 12.30 2.92
C ARG A 367 21.47 13.27 4.03
N ILE A 368 20.48 13.91 4.65
CA ILE A 368 20.66 14.88 5.72
C ILE A 368 21.14 14.13 6.97
N PRO A 369 22.21 14.60 7.65
CA PRO A 369 22.64 13.99 8.89
C PRO A 369 21.56 14.06 9.98
N ALA A 370 21.22 12.92 10.60
CA ALA A 370 20.22 12.87 11.67
C ALA A 370 20.52 13.82 12.85
N LYS A 371 21.80 14.08 13.13
CA LYS A 371 22.26 15.01 14.17
C LYS A 371 21.79 16.45 13.93
N ASP A 372 21.63 16.86 12.67
CA ASP A 372 21.22 18.22 12.31
C ASP A 372 19.72 18.38 12.65
N ILE A 373 18.92 17.36 12.32
CA ILE A 373 17.51 17.31 12.72
C ILE A 373 17.37 17.21 14.23
N ALA A 374 18.17 16.38 14.89
CA ALA A 374 18.17 16.26 16.35
C ALA A 374 18.44 17.61 17.02
N ALA A 375 19.47 18.34 16.59
CA ALA A 375 19.76 19.67 17.11
C ALA A 375 18.59 20.65 16.93
N LEU A 376 17.92 20.64 15.76
CA LEU A 376 16.74 21.47 15.52
C LEU A 376 15.57 21.10 16.43
N THR A 377 15.32 19.80 16.65
CA THR A 377 14.25 19.34 17.55
C THR A 377 14.48 19.80 18.98
N LEU A 378 15.73 19.79 19.46
CA LEU A 378 16.11 20.29 20.78
C LEU A 378 15.96 21.81 20.88
N MET A 379 16.35 22.54 19.84
CA MET A 379 16.18 24.00 19.81
C MET A 379 14.69 24.41 19.92
N GLU A 380 13.78 23.70 19.26
CA GLU A 380 12.35 23.96 19.40
C GLU A 380 11.81 23.49 20.76
N ARG A 381 12.26 22.33 21.26
CA ARG A 381 11.86 21.82 22.59
C ARG A 381 12.25 22.78 23.71
N ASP A 382 13.44 23.35 23.63
CA ASP A 382 14.00 24.26 24.62
C ASP A 382 13.59 25.73 24.36
N SER A 383 12.61 25.97 23.47
CA SER A 383 12.10 27.29 23.09
C SER A 383 13.16 28.29 22.59
N LYS A 384 14.30 27.80 22.07
CA LYS A 384 15.32 28.64 21.41
C LYS A 384 14.85 29.15 20.05
N VAL A 385 13.96 28.38 19.41
CA VAL A 385 13.23 28.78 18.20
C VAL A 385 11.76 28.44 18.38
N THR A 386 10.89 29.26 17.81
CA THR A 386 9.45 28.96 17.74
C THR A 386 9.17 27.90 16.68
N SER A 387 8.00 27.26 16.73
CA SER A 387 7.63 26.25 15.72
C SER A 387 7.64 26.80 14.28
N THR A 388 7.26 28.07 14.09
CA THR A 388 7.33 28.74 12.79
C THR A 388 8.78 28.93 12.33
N GLN A 389 9.66 29.36 13.24
CA GLN A 389 11.08 29.52 12.94
C GLN A 389 11.74 28.17 12.65
N ALA A 390 11.40 27.13 13.42
CA ALA A 390 11.92 25.78 13.23
C ALA A 390 11.59 25.24 11.85
N LYS A 391 10.36 25.47 11.34
CA LYS A 391 9.99 25.12 9.96
C LYS A 391 10.85 25.83 8.91
N THR A 392 11.15 27.12 9.12
CA THR A 392 12.03 27.85 8.21
C THR A 392 13.46 27.31 8.25
N VAL A 393 13.98 26.98 9.43
CA VAL A 393 15.31 26.37 9.58
C VAL A 393 15.35 24.98 8.95
N LEU A 394 14.31 24.16 9.15
CA LEU A 394 14.16 22.83 8.54
C LEU A 394 14.22 22.90 7.02
N ALA A 395 13.50 23.85 6.41
CA ALA A 395 13.51 24.02 4.95
C ALA A 395 14.91 24.35 4.42
N ASP A 396 15.67 25.21 5.11
CA ASP A 396 17.06 25.52 4.77
C ASP A 396 17.99 24.31 4.96
N ILE A 397 17.84 23.52 6.03
CA ILE A 397 18.61 22.29 6.24
C ILE A 397 18.39 21.34 5.07
N VAL A 398 17.14 21.13 4.66
CA VAL A 398 16.80 20.24 3.54
C VAL A 398 17.38 20.77 2.23
N ALA A 399 17.22 22.06 1.94
CA ALA A 399 17.73 22.68 0.72
C ALA A 399 19.27 22.60 0.61
N ASN A 400 19.97 22.66 1.74
CA ASN A 400 21.43 22.61 1.79
C ASN A 400 22.00 21.18 1.88
N GLY A 401 21.14 20.16 2.05
CA GLY A 401 21.57 18.78 2.29
C GLY A 401 22.18 18.55 3.68
N GLY A 402 21.80 19.35 4.66
CA GLY A 402 22.37 19.37 6.01
C GLY A 402 22.83 20.76 6.44
N GLY A 403 23.27 20.87 7.68
CA GLY A 403 23.81 22.11 8.25
C GLY A 403 23.49 22.29 9.72
N ASP A 404 24.28 23.12 10.40
CA ASP A 404 24.06 23.46 11.80
C ASP A 404 22.79 24.33 11.95
N PRO A 405 21.72 23.84 12.61
CA PRO A 405 20.48 24.59 12.79
C PRO A 405 20.69 25.89 13.58
N ALA A 406 21.66 25.93 14.50
CA ALA A 406 21.93 27.11 15.30
C ALA A 406 22.52 28.24 14.44
N ALA A 407 23.48 27.91 13.56
CA ALA A 407 24.03 28.85 12.60
C ALA A 407 22.98 29.37 11.61
N ILE A 408 22.11 28.49 11.09
CA ILE A 408 21.02 28.87 10.18
C ILE A 408 20.03 29.80 10.88
N ALA A 409 19.63 29.48 12.11
CA ALA A 409 18.74 30.31 12.91
C ALA A 409 19.35 31.70 13.20
N ALA A 410 20.63 31.75 13.60
CA ALA A 410 21.35 33.00 13.85
C ALA A 410 21.46 33.87 12.59
N ALA A 411 21.76 33.29 11.44
CA ALA A 411 21.82 34.00 10.15
C ALA A 411 20.48 34.65 9.76
N LYS A 412 19.35 34.11 10.23
CA LYS A 412 18.00 34.67 10.04
C LYS A 412 17.55 35.58 11.18
N GLY A 413 18.37 35.79 12.21
CA GLY A 413 18.04 36.62 13.38
C GLY A 413 16.99 35.99 14.31
N PHE A 414 16.89 34.66 14.31
CA PHE A 414 16.02 33.89 15.20
C PHE A 414 16.73 33.70 16.55
N GLU A 415 16.72 34.76 17.36
CA GLU A 415 17.16 34.72 18.76
C GLU A 415 15.94 34.58 19.68
N ALA A 416 16.08 33.79 20.75
CA ALA A 416 15.08 33.68 21.79
C ALA A 416 14.90 35.05 22.47
N ILE A 417 13.66 35.53 22.55
CA ILE A 417 13.33 36.73 23.33
C ILE A 417 12.96 36.34 24.75
N ASP A 418 13.39 37.17 25.71
CA ASP A 418 13.18 36.91 27.12
C ASP A 418 11.70 37.08 27.51
N THR A 419 11.27 36.37 28.57
CA THR A 419 9.85 36.30 28.94
C THR A 419 9.27 37.68 29.28
N SER A 420 10.07 38.55 29.90
CA SER A 420 9.70 39.93 30.23
C SER A 420 9.44 40.79 28.98
N GLU A 421 10.12 40.51 27.87
CA GLU A 421 9.92 41.21 26.61
C GLU A 421 8.62 40.75 25.94
N VAL A 422 8.29 39.46 26.07
CA VAL A 422 7.00 38.90 25.62
C VAL A 422 5.83 39.50 26.38
N GLU A 423 5.95 39.68 27.70
CA GLU A 423 4.93 40.38 28.51
C GLU A 423 4.68 41.81 28.03
N GLY A 424 5.76 42.53 27.68
CA GLY A 424 5.65 43.87 27.10
C GLY A 424 4.92 43.90 25.75
N PHE A 425 5.11 42.90 24.89
CA PHE A 425 4.35 42.78 23.64
C PHE A 425 2.88 42.41 23.89
N VAL A 426 2.59 41.59 24.90
CA VAL A 426 1.21 41.30 25.32
C VAL A 426 0.51 42.56 25.81
N ASP A 427 1.19 43.39 26.62
CA ASP A 427 0.68 44.69 27.06
C ASP A 427 0.34 45.60 25.88
N GLN A 428 1.24 45.69 24.89
CA GLN A 428 1.00 46.47 23.68
C GLN A 428 -0.18 45.93 22.87
N ALA A 429 -0.33 44.60 22.77
CA ALA A 429 -1.44 43.99 22.04
C ALA A 429 -2.79 44.25 22.74
N ILE A 430 -2.84 44.17 24.07
CA ILE A 430 -4.05 44.49 24.86
C ILE A 430 -4.41 45.98 24.71
N ALA A 431 -3.41 46.86 24.74
CA ALA A 431 -3.63 48.31 24.54
C ALA A 431 -4.06 48.65 23.10
N ALA A 432 -3.57 47.91 22.11
CA ALA A 432 -3.89 48.12 20.70
C ALA A 432 -5.29 47.63 20.31
N ASP A 433 -5.82 46.60 20.98
CA ASP A 433 -7.17 46.08 20.75
C ASP A 433 -7.91 45.74 22.07
N PRO A 434 -8.40 46.77 22.77
CA PRO A 434 -9.12 46.59 24.04
C PRO A 434 -10.41 45.79 23.89
N ASP A 435 -11.06 45.85 22.72
CA ASP A 435 -12.30 45.15 22.44
C ASP A 435 -12.07 43.64 22.30
N ALA A 436 -10.99 43.23 21.62
CA ALA A 436 -10.59 41.82 21.57
C ALA A 436 -10.21 41.28 22.96
N TRP A 437 -9.54 42.09 23.79
CA TRP A 437 -9.25 41.74 25.18
C TRP A 437 -10.53 41.52 26.01
N ALA A 438 -11.49 42.45 25.95
CA ALA A 438 -12.76 42.31 26.65
C ALA A 438 -13.55 41.06 26.23
N LYS A 439 -13.60 40.76 24.92
CA LYS A 439 -14.24 39.55 24.40
C LYS A 439 -13.56 38.26 24.86
N PHE A 440 -12.23 38.24 24.88
CA PHE A 440 -11.46 37.11 25.40
C PHE A 440 -11.69 36.88 26.90
N CYS A 441 -11.76 37.96 27.70
CA CYS A 441 -12.12 37.93 29.12
C CYS A 441 -13.53 37.36 29.36
N ASN A 442 -14.48 37.66 28.46
CA ASN A 442 -15.85 37.14 28.50
C ASN A 442 -15.99 35.69 27.98
N GLY A 443 -14.88 35.00 27.69
CA GLY A 443 -14.87 33.57 27.32
C GLY A 443 -14.85 33.28 25.82
N GLU A 444 -14.77 34.30 24.96
CA GLU A 444 -14.73 34.10 23.51
C GLU A 444 -13.32 33.69 23.04
N GLN A 445 -13.06 32.39 22.95
CA GLN A 445 -11.77 31.80 22.55
C GLN A 445 -11.24 32.33 21.20
N LYS A 446 -12.12 32.68 20.25
CA LYS A 446 -11.71 33.24 18.95
C LYS A 446 -10.98 34.58 19.08
N ALA A 447 -11.30 35.40 20.08
CA ALA A 447 -10.64 36.69 20.32
C ALA A 447 -9.17 36.54 20.76
N MET A 448 -8.81 35.40 21.37
CA MET A 448 -7.42 35.08 21.72
C MET A 448 -6.52 35.02 20.48
N GLY A 449 -7.02 34.45 19.38
CA GLY A 449 -6.25 34.33 18.13
C GLY A 449 -5.88 35.69 17.53
N ALA A 450 -6.76 36.69 17.66
CA ALA A 450 -6.48 38.06 17.21
C ALA A 450 -5.37 38.72 18.05
N LEU A 451 -5.43 38.57 19.38
CA LEU A 451 -4.40 39.06 20.29
C LEU A 451 -3.05 38.37 20.07
N VAL A 452 -3.03 37.04 19.90
CA VAL A 452 -1.82 36.30 19.52
C VAL A 452 -1.27 36.83 18.20
N GLY A 453 -2.11 37.09 17.19
CA GLY A 453 -1.68 37.71 15.93
C GLY A 453 -1.02 39.07 16.09
N LEU A 454 -1.55 39.94 16.98
CA LEU A 454 -0.96 41.25 17.28
C LEU A 454 0.40 41.12 17.97
N VAL A 455 0.54 40.20 18.93
CA VAL A 455 1.82 39.91 19.60
C VAL A 455 2.85 39.36 18.62
N MET A 456 2.44 38.45 17.73
CA MET A 456 3.32 37.93 16.68
C MET A 456 3.77 39.04 15.71
N LYS A 457 2.89 39.99 15.38
CA LYS A 457 3.25 41.14 14.54
C LYS A 457 4.23 42.08 15.24
N ALA A 458 3.98 42.43 16.50
CA ALA A 458 4.84 43.30 17.31
C ALA A 458 6.24 42.70 17.54
N SER A 459 6.30 41.41 17.85
CA SER A 459 7.55 40.65 18.04
C SER A 459 8.23 40.25 16.73
N LYS A 460 7.68 40.60 15.56
CA LYS A 460 8.13 40.15 14.23
C LYS A 460 8.29 38.63 14.12
N GLY A 461 7.38 37.88 14.74
CA GLY A 461 7.36 36.42 14.75
C GLY A 461 8.37 35.77 15.68
N LYS A 462 9.04 36.55 16.55
CA LYS A 462 10.01 36.02 17.51
C LYS A 462 9.38 35.44 18.77
N ALA A 463 8.16 35.85 19.14
CA ALA A 463 7.53 35.37 20.36
C ALA A 463 6.97 33.94 20.17
N ASP A 464 7.10 33.09 21.19
CA ASP A 464 6.49 31.76 21.18
C ASP A 464 4.99 31.86 21.48
N GLY A 465 4.16 31.42 20.53
CA GLY A 465 2.70 31.46 20.65
C GLY A 465 2.16 30.69 21.88
N LYS A 466 2.84 29.64 22.36
CA LYS A 466 2.45 28.93 23.58
C LYS A 466 2.69 29.80 24.82
N VAL A 467 3.83 30.47 24.88
CA VAL A 467 4.17 31.41 25.96
C VAL A 467 3.21 32.60 25.95
N VAL A 468 2.92 33.17 24.78
CA VAL A 468 1.93 34.25 24.62
C VAL A 468 0.55 33.81 25.12
N THR A 469 0.12 32.60 24.72
CA THR A 469 -1.17 32.04 25.16
C THR A 469 -1.21 31.83 26.67
N ALA A 470 -0.12 31.36 27.28
CA ALA A 470 -0.03 31.21 28.73
C ALA A 470 -0.12 32.55 29.47
N ILE A 471 0.61 33.57 29.00
CA ILE A 471 0.57 34.93 29.58
C ILE A 471 -0.84 35.53 29.46
N LEU A 472 -1.47 35.44 28.28
CA LEU A 472 -2.84 35.94 28.07
C LEU A 472 -3.84 35.28 29.03
N ASN A 473 -3.75 33.95 29.22
CA ASN A 473 -4.61 33.25 30.17
C ASN A 473 -4.32 33.65 31.62
N SER A 474 -3.05 33.84 31.98
CA SER A 474 -2.66 34.30 33.32
C SER A 474 -3.11 35.73 33.63
N ARG A 475 -3.26 36.60 32.63
CA ARG A 475 -3.75 37.97 32.82
C ARG A 475 -5.27 38.09 32.84
N ARG A 476 -5.96 37.08 32.29
CA ARG A 476 -7.41 37.01 32.26
C ARG A 476 -7.99 36.47 33.57
N GLY A 477 -7.34 35.46 34.14
CA GLY A 477 -7.66 34.94 35.48
C GLY A 477 -7.26 35.93 36.54
#